data_AF-A0A1F8QMJ6-F1
#
_entry.id   AF-A0A1F8QMJ6-F1
#
_cell.length_a   1.000
_cell.length_b   1.000
_cell.length_c   1.000
_cell.angle_alpha   90.00
_cell.angle_beta   90.00
_cell.angle_gamma   90.00
#
_symmetry.space_group_name_H-M   'P 1'
#
loop_
_entity.id
_entity.type
_entity.pdbx_description
1 polymer ?
#
loop_
_entity_poly.entity_id
_entity_poly.type
_entity_poly.pdbx_seq_one_letter_code
_entity_poly.pdbx_strand_id
1 'polypeptide(L)'
;MFTNNIDPDNPLTPSEVVFLNGEQFAENVKLGNVDLIHSDEKVSLAQLGGTILATAILACEQAGAFRLEVRERKATLGLRKVRELFAAPAQHRENLPEGSLEATYAGMATQMALKEKNDIYTILYTWLHKDSISPWTTALELLKAGMAKRGLLEATEEKKLKLFKVTRYSLPERTARLVKGQSVGPVKALLDTCQRTRPEVWKELEAGIKKAIAARTEASHTDLD
;
A
#
# COMPACT_ATOMS: atom_id res chain seq x y z
N MET A 1 -21.23 -24.62 -13.58
CA MET A 1 -21.63 -23.36 -12.90
C MET A 1 -20.36 -22.78 -12.32
N PHE A 2 -20.01 -21.54 -12.70
CA PHE A 2 -18.69 -20.90 -12.65
C PHE A 2 -17.77 -21.30 -11.48
N THR A 3 -16.78 -22.16 -11.76
CA THR A 3 -15.59 -22.32 -10.95
C THR A 3 -14.54 -21.35 -11.51
N ASN A 4 -14.44 -20.17 -10.92
CA ASN A 4 -13.36 -19.23 -11.22
C ASN A 4 -12.03 -19.91 -10.84
N ASN A 5 -11.33 -20.47 -11.82
CA ASN A 5 -9.91 -20.80 -11.71
C ASN A 5 -9.13 -19.48 -11.63
N ILE A 6 -9.11 -18.90 -10.44
CA ILE A 6 -7.96 -18.11 -9.97
C ILE A 6 -6.76 -19.04 -10.18
N ASP A 7 -5.66 -18.55 -10.74
CA ASP A 7 -4.40 -19.29 -10.72
C ASP A 7 -4.10 -19.62 -9.24
N PRO A 8 -4.23 -20.90 -8.82
CA PRO A 8 -4.07 -21.25 -7.41
C PRO A 8 -2.65 -20.95 -6.93
N ASP A 9 -1.70 -20.79 -7.85
CA ASP A 9 -0.30 -20.51 -7.54
C ASP A 9 -0.01 -19.00 -7.42
N ASN A 10 -0.91 -18.08 -7.85
CA ASN A 10 -0.71 -16.63 -7.74
C ASN A 10 -2.03 -15.79 -7.73
N PRO A 11 -2.83 -15.82 -6.64
CA PRO A 11 -3.94 -14.87 -6.50
C PRO A 11 -3.41 -13.42 -6.36
N LEU A 12 -4.10 -12.46 -6.98
CA LEU A 12 -3.86 -11.04 -6.70
C LEU A 12 -4.21 -10.76 -5.24
N THR A 13 -3.33 -10.07 -4.53
CA THR A 13 -3.63 -9.64 -3.16
C THR A 13 -4.58 -8.44 -3.17
N PRO A 14 -5.26 -8.13 -2.06
CA PRO A 14 -6.19 -7.01 -1.99
C PRO A 14 -5.60 -5.67 -2.44
N SER A 15 -4.36 -5.34 -2.08
CA SER A 15 -3.72 -4.10 -2.55
C SER A 15 -3.43 -4.07 -4.06
N GLU A 16 -3.13 -5.23 -4.65
CA GLU A 16 -2.93 -5.36 -6.10
C GLU A 16 -4.24 -5.27 -6.87
N VAL A 17 -5.34 -5.79 -6.30
CA VAL A 17 -6.70 -5.59 -6.84
C VAL A 17 -7.03 -4.10 -6.88
N VAL A 18 -6.71 -3.34 -5.83
CA VAL A 18 -6.91 -1.88 -5.82
C VAL A 18 -6.10 -1.21 -6.91
N PHE A 19 -4.81 -1.54 -7.03
CA PHE A 19 -3.94 -0.94 -8.03
C PHE A 19 -4.41 -1.21 -9.47
N LEU A 20 -4.80 -2.45 -9.77
CA LEU A 20 -5.26 -2.88 -11.10
C LEU A 20 -6.72 -2.51 -11.41
N ASN A 21 -7.44 -1.88 -10.48
CA ASN A 21 -8.80 -1.38 -10.69
C ASN A 21 -8.92 0.05 -10.13
N GLY A 22 -7.87 0.86 -10.26
CA GLY A 22 -7.75 2.16 -9.60
C GLY A 22 -8.93 3.11 -9.87
N GLU A 23 -9.57 3.02 -11.03
CA GLU A 23 -10.78 3.77 -11.39
C GLU A 23 -11.97 3.51 -10.47
N GLN A 24 -11.98 2.37 -9.78
CA GLN A 24 -13.03 1.99 -8.84
C GLN A 24 -12.73 2.37 -7.38
N PHE A 25 -11.52 2.89 -7.11
CA PHE A 25 -10.99 3.13 -5.76
C PHE A 25 -10.42 4.53 -5.56
N ALA A 26 -10.32 5.34 -6.61
CA ALA A 26 -9.85 6.71 -6.57
C ALA A 26 -10.60 7.58 -7.57
N GLU A 27 -10.77 8.86 -7.24
CA GLU A 27 -11.51 9.80 -8.07
C GLU A 27 -10.70 10.20 -9.31
N ASN A 28 -11.43 10.46 -10.41
CA ASN A 28 -10.87 11.09 -11.60
C ASN A 28 -10.56 12.56 -11.31
N VAL A 29 -9.29 12.96 -11.46
CA VAL A 29 -8.84 14.33 -11.16
C VAL A 29 -8.01 14.92 -12.29
N LYS A 30 -8.08 16.26 -12.41
CA LYS A 30 -7.33 17.02 -13.44
C LYS A 30 -5.87 17.28 -13.07
N LEU A 31 -5.52 17.27 -11.78
CA LEU A 31 -4.17 17.51 -11.25
C LEU A 31 -3.80 16.47 -10.20
N GLY A 32 -2.51 16.13 -10.09
CA GLY A 32 -2.02 15.13 -9.12
C GLY A 32 -2.46 13.71 -9.45
N ASN A 33 -2.61 13.40 -10.74
CA ASN A 33 -3.10 12.13 -11.22
C ASN A 33 -1.97 11.15 -11.55
N VAL A 34 -2.36 9.88 -11.70
CA VAL A 34 -1.50 8.80 -12.20
C VAL A 34 -2.24 8.07 -13.31
N ASP A 35 -1.50 7.71 -14.36
CA ASP A 35 -2.01 6.87 -15.44
C ASP A 35 -2.19 5.44 -14.92
N LEU A 36 -3.38 4.87 -15.15
CA LEU A 36 -3.62 3.46 -14.85
C LEU A 36 -2.89 2.57 -15.86
N ILE A 37 -2.43 1.40 -15.42
CA ILE A 37 -1.62 0.53 -16.27
C ILE A 37 -2.46 -0.26 -17.30
N HIS A 38 -3.76 -0.40 -17.03
CA HIS A 38 -4.71 -1.20 -17.80
C HIS A 38 -5.75 -0.37 -18.56
N SER A 39 -5.77 0.95 -18.39
CA SER A 39 -6.72 1.85 -19.02
C SER A 39 -6.09 3.20 -19.33
N ASP A 40 -6.70 3.95 -20.25
CA ASP A 40 -6.31 5.34 -20.56
C ASP A 40 -6.81 6.35 -19.51
N GLU A 41 -7.32 5.85 -18.37
CA GLU A 41 -7.87 6.70 -17.31
C GLU A 41 -6.79 7.21 -16.36
N LYS A 42 -7.10 8.34 -15.73
CA LYS A 42 -6.22 9.01 -14.77
C LYS A 42 -6.95 9.30 -13.47
N VAL A 43 -6.43 8.77 -12.38
CA VAL A 43 -7.03 8.90 -11.05
C VAL A 43 -6.11 9.64 -10.08
N SER A 44 -6.66 10.13 -8.98
CA SER A 44 -5.90 10.79 -7.91
C SER A 44 -4.83 9.87 -7.33
N LEU A 45 -3.57 10.26 -7.48
CA LEU A 45 -2.42 9.49 -6.99
C LEU A 45 -2.46 9.32 -5.47
N ALA A 46 -2.82 10.38 -4.74
CA ALA A 46 -2.86 10.36 -3.29
C ALA A 46 -4.01 9.49 -2.75
N GLN A 47 -5.19 9.53 -3.40
CA GLN A 47 -6.31 8.65 -3.01
C GLN A 47 -5.99 7.20 -3.36
N LEU A 48 -5.52 6.92 -4.58
CA LEU A 48 -5.15 5.57 -4.98
C LEU A 48 -4.07 4.98 -4.06
N GLY A 49 -2.99 5.73 -3.82
CA GLY A 49 -1.93 5.34 -2.91
C GLY A 49 -2.46 5.10 -1.49
N GLY A 50 -3.26 6.02 -0.95
CA GLY A 50 -3.87 5.86 0.36
C GLY A 50 -4.72 4.59 0.47
N THR A 51 -5.58 4.33 -0.52
CA THR A 51 -6.45 3.15 -0.57
C THR A 51 -5.63 1.86 -0.68
N ILE A 52 -4.58 1.82 -1.51
CA ILE A 52 -3.66 0.67 -1.62
C ILE A 52 -3.04 0.34 -0.26
N LEU A 53 -2.46 1.34 0.41
CA LEU A 53 -1.76 1.15 1.69
C LEU A 53 -2.74 0.72 2.80
N ALA A 54 -3.90 1.36 2.89
CA ALA A 54 -4.94 0.99 3.85
C ALA A 54 -5.44 -0.44 3.61
N THR A 55 -5.68 -0.80 2.34
CA THR A 55 -6.14 -2.14 1.96
C THR A 55 -5.13 -3.21 2.33
N ALA A 56 -3.83 -2.97 2.07
CA ALA A 56 -2.78 -3.93 2.44
C ALA A 56 -2.75 -4.18 3.96
N ILE A 57 -2.86 -3.12 4.76
CA ILE A 57 -2.85 -3.22 6.23
C ILE A 57 -4.09 -3.98 6.74
N LEU A 58 -5.28 -3.68 6.22
CA LEU A 58 -6.51 -4.37 6.61
C LEU A 58 -6.51 -5.83 6.14
N ALA A 59 -5.95 -6.12 4.98
CA ALA A 59 -5.80 -7.49 4.48
C ALA A 59 -4.87 -8.33 5.36
N CYS A 60 -3.78 -7.73 5.87
CA CYS A 60 -2.93 -8.39 6.87
C CYS A 60 -3.70 -8.75 8.14
N GLU A 61 -4.58 -7.86 8.62
CA GLU A 61 -5.42 -8.14 9.78
C GLU A 61 -6.42 -9.26 9.49
N GLN A 62 -7.07 -9.24 8.32
CA GLN A 62 -8.00 -10.28 7.88
C GLN A 62 -7.32 -11.66 7.78
N ALA A 63 -6.09 -11.72 7.25
CA ALA A 63 -5.27 -12.93 7.17
C ALA A 63 -4.73 -13.41 8.53
N GLY A 64 -4.94 -12.63 9.60
CA GLY A 64 -4.48 -12.93 10.95
C GLY A 64 -2.98 -12.70 11.16
N ALA A 65 -2.29 -11.97 10.28
CA ALA A 65 -0.87 -11.68 10.45
C ALA A 65 -0.61 -10.79 11.67
N PHE A 66 -1.50 -9.82 11.93
CA PHE A 66 -1.51 -8.99 13.12
C PHE A 66 -2.94 -8.53 13.45
N ARG A 67 -3.12 -7.92 14.61
CA ARG A 67 -4.35 -7.18 14.97
C ARG A 67 -4.06 -5.70 15.04
N LEU A 68 -5.01 -4.88 14.58
CA LEU A 68 -4.92 -3.43 14.68
C LEU A 68 -5.43 -2.96 16.03
N GLU A 69 -4.57 -2.30 16.79
CA GLU A 69 -4.87 -1.81 18.13
C GLU A 69 -4.58 -0.33 18.24
N VAL A 70 -5.58 0.45 18.63
CA VAL A 70 -5.37 1.86 18.97
C VAL A 70 -4.81 1.92 20.38
N ARG A 71 -3.62 2.50 20.54
CA ARG A 71 -2.96 2.65 21.84
C ARG A 71 -2.61 4.11 22.10
N GLU A 72 -2.53 4.48 23.38
CA GLU A 72 -2.01 5.79 23.79
C GLU A 72 -0.51 5.70 24.06
N ARG A 73 0.24 6.67 23.53
CA ARG A 73 1.66 6.86 23.82
C ARG A 73 1.92 8.29 24.28
N LYS A 74 2.89 8.48 25.18
CA LYS A 74 3.40 9.82 25.50
C LYS A 74 4.09 10.40 24.27
N ALA A 75 3.72 11.62 23.90
CA ALA A 75 4.42 12.38 22.87
C ALA A 75 5.89 12.61 23.28
N THR A 76 6.75 12.91 22.31
CA THR A 76 8.21 13.11 22.49
C THR A 76 8.59 14.20 23.49
N LEU A 77 7.66 15.11 23.84
CA LEU A 77 7.85 16.14 24.86
C LEU A 77 7.08 15.87 26.18
N GLY A 78 6.48 14.69 26.35
CA GLY A 78 5.88 14.22 27.60
C GLY A 78 4.61 14.94 28.08
N LEU A 79 4.26 16.09 27.50
CA LEU A 79 3.15 16.95 27.92
C LEU A 79 1.78 16.51 27.39
N ARG A 80 1.75 15.64 26.37
CA ARG A 80 0.51 15.17 25.73
C ARG A 80 0.57 13.69 25.43
N LYS A 81 -0.57 13.00 25.54
CA LYS A 81 -0.75 11.66 24.99
C LYS A 81 -1.25 11.75 23.55
N VAL A 82 -0.68 10.93 22.68
CA VAL A 82 -1.14 10.74 21.30
C VAL A 82 -1.72 9.33 21.17
N ARG A 83 -2.81 9.21 20.41
CA ARG A 83 -3.32 7.92 19.97
C ARG A 83 -2.58 7.55 18.70
N GLU A 84 -2.14 6.30 18.61
CA GLU A 84 -1.49 5.75 17.42
C GLU A 84 -2.03 4.33 17.18
N LEU A 85 -2.00 3.90 15.92
CA LEU A 85 -2.45 2.58 15.51
C LEU A 85 -1.26 1.62 15.46
N PHE A 86 -1.35 0.49 16.14
CA PHE A 86 -0.32 -0.54 16.20
C PHE A 86 -0.77 -1.82 15.50
N ALA A 87 0.17 -2.45 14.78
CA ALA A 87 0.00 -3.77 14.20
C ALA A 87 0.56 -4.82 15.17
N ALA A 88 -0.22 -5.24 16.17
CA ALA A 88 0.18 -6.22 17.17
C ALA A 88 0.26 -7.62 16.56
N PRO A 89 1.44 -8.28 16.52
CA PRO A 89 1.59 -9.58 15.87
C PRO A 89 0.60 -10.62 16.37
N ALA A 90 0.09 -11.44 15.45
CA ALA A 90 -0.85 -12.51 15.74
C ALA A 90 -0.42 -13.82 15.08
N GLN A 91 -1.14 -14.91 15.36
CA GLN A 91 -0.91 -16.20 14.70
C GLN A 91 -1.51 -16.15 13.30
N HIS A 92 -0.66 -16.29 12.28
CA HIS A 92 -1.07 -16.29 10.87
C HIS A 92 -2.09 -17.39 10.63
N ARG A 93 -3.20 -17.04 9.97
CA ARG A 93 -4.25 -17.99 9.59
C ARG A 93 -4.21 -18.33 8.11
N GLU A 94 -3.71 -17.39 7.30
CA GLU A 94 -3.59 -17.51 5.86
C GLU A 94 -2.16 -17.17 5.41
N ASN A 95 -1.71 -17.80 4.33
CA ASN A 95 -0.42 -17.51 3.73
C ASN A 95 -0.54 -16.25 2.87
N LEU A 96 0.21 -15.21 3.22
CA LEU A 96 0.34 -14.00 2.40
C LEU A 96 1.38 -14.25 1.28
N PRO A 97 1.07 -13.97 0.01
CA PRO A 97 2.00 -14.21 -1.10
C PRO A 97 3.32 -13.46 -0.94
N GLU A 98 4.45 -14.17 -1.07
CA GLU A 98 5.77 -13.54 -0.95
C GLU A 98 5.94 -12.43 -1.99
N GLY A 99 6.55 -11.30 -1.57
CA GLY A 99 6.77 -10.15 -2.44
C GLY A 99 5.56 -9.24 -2.59
N SER A 100 4.41 -9.60 -2.02
CA SER A 100 3.27 -8.69 -1.90
C SER A 100 3.52 -7.63 -0.82
N LEU A 101 2.73 -6.56 -0.89
CA LEU A 101 2.77 -5.51 0.13
C LEU A 101 2.34 -6.04 1.50
N GLU A 102 1.32 -6.89 1.53
CA GLU A 102 0.80 -7.54 2.72
C GLU A 102 1.86 -8.41 3.40
N ALA A 103 2.53 -9.30 2.65
CA ALA A 103 3.60 -10.13 3.20
C ALA A 103 4.76 -9.28 3.75
N THR A 104 5.09 -8.18 3.07
CA THR A 104 6.11 -7.22 3.53
C THR A 104 5.71 -6.59 4.86
N TYR A 105 4.47 -6.08 4.97
CA TYR A 105 3.99 -5.44 6.20
C TYR A 105 3.84 -6.43 7.36
N ALA A 106 3.38 -7.65 7.12
CA ALA A 106 3.32 -8.70 8.13
C ALA A 106 4.72 -9.02 8.71
N GLY A 107 5.72 -9.16 7.84
CA GLY A 107 7.11 -9.37 8.26
C GLY A 107 7.66 -8.19 9.06
N MET A 108 7.45 -6.96 8.59
CA MET A 108 7.89 -5.75 9.28
C MET A 108 7.21 -5.59 10.65
N ALA A 109 5.89 -5.76 10.73
CA ALA A 109 5.16 -5.67 12.00
C ALA A 109 5.71 -6.64 13.04
N THR A 110 6.00 -7.89 12.63
CA THR A 110 6.59 -8.91 13.50
C THR A 110 7.98 -8.50 13.99
N GLN A 111 8.87 -8.11 13.09
CA GLN A 111 10.24 -7.73 13.44
C GLN A 111 10.29 -6.45 14.31
N MET A 112 9.44 -5.48 14.02
CA MET A 112 9.44 -4.19 14.70
C MET A 112 8.74 -4.25 16.06
N ALA A 113 7.82 -5.20 16.27
CA ALA A 113 7.18 -5.42 17.56
C ALA A 113 8.20 -5.83 18.64
N LEU A 114 9.29 -6.51 18.26
CA LEU A 114 10.40 -6.84 19.17
C LEU A 114 11.06 -5.61 19.82
N LYS A 115 10.86 -4.42 19.23
CA LYS A 115 11.40 -3.14 19.71
C LYS A 115 10.29 -2.14 20.04
N GLU A 116 9.03 -2.57 20.13
CA GLU A 116 7.85 -1.72 20.34
C GLU A 116 7.72 -0.58 19.31
N LYS A 117 8.10 -0.85 18.05
CA LYS A 117 8.10 0.11 16.93
C LYS A 117 7.15 -0.31 15.80
N ASN A 118 6.15 -1.12 16.10
CA ASN A 118 5.17 -1.67 15.15
C ASN A 118 3.93 -0.79 15.00
N ASP A 119 4.02 0.52 15.25
CA ASP A 119 2.97 1.45 14.85
C ASP A 119 2.94 1.61 13.32
N ILE A 120 1.76 1.85 12.77
CA ILE A 120 1.53 1.91 11.31
C ILE A 120 2.38 3.01 10.67
N TYR A 121 2.55 4.15 11.32
CA TYR A 121 3.42 5.21 10.84
C TYR A 121 4.86 4.72 10.67
N THR A 122 5.44 4.09 11.70
CA THR A 122 6.83 3.64 11.65
C THR A 122 7.02 2.51 10.64
N ILE A 123 6.06 1.58 10.50
CA ILE A 123 6.09 0.53 9.47
C ILE A 123 6.16 1.15 8.07
N LEU A 124 5.23 2.05 7.74
CA LEU A 124 5.15 2.68 6.43
C LEU A 124 6.36 3.59 6.15
N TYR A 125 6.77 4.38 7.14
CA TYR A 125 7.95 5.23 7.03
C TYR A 125 9.22 4.42 6.75
N THR A 126 9.36 3.27 7.42
CA THR A 126 10.50 2.36 7.21
C THR A 126 10.43 1.70 5.84
N TRP A 127 9.24 1.29 5.40
CA TRP A 127 9.02 0.64 4.10
C TRP A 127 9.33 1.58 2.92
N LEU A 128 8.93 2.85 3.01
CA LEU A 128 9.25 3.86 1.99
C LEU A 128 10.77 4.07 1.84
N HIS A 129 11.53 3.76 2.89
CA HIS A 129 12.99 3.70 2.98
C HIS A 129 13.76 5.01 2.77
N LYS A 130 13.41 5.79 1.74
CA LYS A 130 14.09 7.02 1.32
C LYS A 130 13.13 8.19 1.25
N ASP A 131 13.68 9.38 1.41
CA ASP A 131 12.96 10.61 1.14
C ASP A 131 12.83 10.81 -0.38
N SER A 132 11.83 11.57 -0.80
CA SER A 132 11.52 11.81 -2.20
C SER A 132 10.73 13.10 -2.38
N ILE A 133 10.92 13.77 -3.52
CA ILE A 133 10.07 14.90 -3.96
C ILE A 133 8.60 14.44 -4.12
N SER A 134 8.38 13.15 -4.44
CA SER A 134 7.04 12.57 -4.56
C SER A 134 6.96 11.21 -3.84
N PRO A 135 6.69 11.22 -2.52
CA PRO A 135 6.60 9.98 -1.74
C PRO A 135 5.44 9.08 -2.19
N TRP A 136 4.32 9.66 -2.65
CA TRP A 136 3.21 8.89 -3.22
C TRP A 136 3.62 8.12 -4.49
N THR A 137 4.34 8.77 -5.40
CA THR A 137 4.89 8.09 -6.59
C THR A 137 5.84 6.98 -6.16
N THR A 138 6.69 7.25 -5.15
CA THR A 138 7.63 6.26 -4.61
C THR A 138 6.90 5.03 -4.05
N ALA A 139 5.79 5.22 -3.33
CA ALA A 139 4.96 4.13 -2.83
C ALA A 139 4.41 3.24 -3.96
N LEU A 140 3.88 3.86 -5.04
CA LEU A 140 3.39 3.11 -6.20
C LEU A 140 4.51 2.37 -6.93
N GLU A 141 5.70 2.96 -7.06
CA GLU A 141 6.84 2.30 -7.70
C GLU A 141 7.35 1.10 -6.88
N LEU A 142 7.34 1.18 -5.55
CA LEU A 142 7.65 0.05 -4.67
C LEU A 142 6.62 -1.08 -4.81
N LEU A 143 5.33 -0.75 -4.90
CA LEU A 143 4.27 -1.73 -5.17
C LEU A 143 4.51 -2.41 -6.52
N LYS A 144 4.72 -1.64 -7.61
CA LYS A 144 4.95 -2.18 -8.95
C LYS A 144 6.19 -3.07 -8.99
N ALA A 145 7.26 -2.71 -8.28
CA ALA A 145 8.45 -3.53 -8.16
C ALA A 145 8.13 -4.88 -7.47
N GLY A 146 7.33 -4.87 -6.41
CA GLY A 146 6.84 -6.10 -5.75
C GLY A 146 6.00 -6.96 -6.69
N MET A 147 5.05 -6.35 -7.40
CA MET A 147 4.23 -7.04 -8.41
C MET A 147 5.08 -7.63 -9.54
N ALA A 148 6.13 -6.92 -9.99
CA ALA A 148 7.06 -7.43 -11.00
C ALA A 148 7.90 -8.61 -10.46
N LYS A 149 8.35 -8.56 -9.20
CA LYS A 149 9.01 -9.69 -8.53
C LYS A 149 8.11 -10.92 -8.47
N ARG A 150 6.79 -10.72 -8.31
CA ARG A 150 5.76 -11.76 -8.37
C ARG A 150 5.39 -12.19 -9.80
N GLY A 151 5.97 -11.57 -10.82
CA GLY A 151 5.62 -11.78 -12.22
C GLY A 151 4.22 -11.28 -12.61
N LEU A 152 3.58 -10.46 -11.79
CA LEU A 152 2.28 -9.87 -12.14
C LEU A 152 2.43 -8.71 -13.12
N LEU A 153 3.57 -8.03 -13.10
CA LEU A 153 3.97 -7.00 -14.06
C LEU A 153 5.27 -7.41 -14.76
N GLU A 154 5.45 -6.94 -15.98
CA GLU A 154 6.75 -6.95 -16.67
C GLU A 154 7.48 -5.65 -16.38
N ALA A 155 8.78 -5.72 -16.10
CA ALA A 155 9.63 -4.56 -15.84
C ALA A 155 10.71 -4.46 -16.92
N THR A 156 10.77 -3.33 -17.62
CA THR A 156 11.79 -3.04 -18.64
C THR A 156 12.61 -1.84 -18.22
N GLU A 157 13.93 -1.95 -18.20
CA GLU A 157 14.82 -0.79 -18.01
C GLU A 157 14.94 -0.01 -19.33
N GLU A 158 14.48 1.23 -19.34
CA GLU A 158 14.69 2.18 -20.42
C GLU A 158 15.82 3.15 -20.06
N LYS A 159 16.76 3.37 -21.00
CA LYS A 159 17.78 4.42 -20.86
C LYS A 159 17.23 5.75 -21.36
N LYS A 160 16.98 6.69 -20.46
CA LYS A 160 16.68 8.08 -20.80
C LYS A 160 17.94 8.94 -20.72
N LEU A 161 18.14 9.81 -21.73
CA LEU A 161 19.25 10.76 -21.80
C LEU A 161 20.64 10.14 -21.57
N LYS A 162 20.85 8.89 -22.01
CA LYS A 162 22.09 8.08 -21.92
C LYS A 162 22.67 7.81 -20.51
N LEU A 163 22.23 8.51 -19.47
CA LEU A 163 22.75 8.39 -18.09
C LEU A 163 21.68 7.96 -17.07
N PHE A 164 20.39 8.13 -17.38
CA PHE A 164 19.31 7.81 -16.45
C PHE A 164 18.63 6.51 -16.85
N LYS A 165 18.56 5.56 -15.91
CA LYS A 165 17.74 4.36 -16.05
C LYS A 165 16.36 4.65 -15.46
N VAL A 166 15.31 4.35 -16.22
CA VAL A 166 13.93 4.39 -15.77
C VAL A 166 13.33 3.00 -15.96
N THR A 167 12.74 2.45 -14.92
CA THR A 167 11.99 1.19 -15.04
C THR A 167 10.58 1.50 -15.53
N ARG A 168 10.19 0.89 -16.63
CA ARG A 168 8.82 0.92 -17.13
C ARG A 168 8.14 -0.39 -16.83
N TYR A 169 6.91 -0.31 -16.33
CA TYR A 169 6.09 -1.47 -16.06
C TYR A 169 4.99 -1.63 -17.11
N SER A 170 4.73 -2.86 -17.54
CA SER A 170 3.62 -3.25 -18.41
C SER A 170 2.81 -4.38 -17.79
N LEU A 171 1.51 -4.41 -18.11
CA LEU A 171 0.60 -5.45 -17.66
C LEU A 171 0.57 -6.59 -18.69
N PRO A 172 1.13 -7.78 -18.40
CA PRO A 172 1.07 -8.92 -19.31
C PRO A 172 -0.35 -9.46 -19.42
N GLU A 173 -0.67 -10.09 -20.56
CA GLU A 173 -2.02 -10.60 -20.86
C GLU A 173 -2.53 -11.60 -19.81
N ARG A 174 -1.62 -12.40 -19.21
CA ARG A 174 -1.99 -13.33 -18.13
C ARG A 174 -2.60 -12.59 -16.94
N THR A 175 -2.00 -11.50 -16.51
CA THR A 175 -2.47 -10.72 -15.36
C THR A 175 -3.72 -9.95 -15.73
N ALA A 176 -3.80 -9.40 -16.96
CA ALA A 176 -5.02 -8.77 -17.45
C ALA A 176 -6.24 -9.72 -17.43
N ARG A 177 -6.05 -11.02 -17.71
CA ARG A 177 -7.11 -12.03 -17.59
C ARG A 177 -7.52 -12.30 -16.13
N LEU A 178 -6.55 -12.32 -15.21
CA LEU A 178 -6.85 -12.46 -13.77
C LEU A 178 -7.71 -11.30 -13.27
N VAL A 179 -7.37 -10.06 -13.64
CA VAL A 179 -8.14 -8.86 -13.26
C VAL A 179 -9.59 -8.96 -13.72
N LYS A 180 -9.83 -9.36 -14.98
CA LYS A 180 -11.19 -9.51 -15.52
C LYS A 180 -12.02 -10.57 -14.80
N GLY A 181 -11.39 -11.60 -14.25
CA GLY A 181 -12.06 -12.70 -13.54
C GLY A 181 -12.32 -12.42 -12.06
N GLN A 182 -11.69 -11.40 -11.47
CA GLN A 182 -11.73 -11.13 -10.04
C GLN A 182 -12.74 -10.03 -9.69
N SER A 183 -13.59 -10.30 -8.70
CA SER A 183 -14.49 -9.27 -8.16
C SER A 183 -13.74 -8.32 -7.24
N VAL A 184 -13.96 -7.02 -7.40
CA VAL A 184 -13.50 -5.98 -6.46
C VAL A 184 -14.36 -5.90 -5.19
N GLY A 185 -15.53 -6.54 -5.18
CA GLY A 185 -16.53 -6.43 -4.11
C GLY A 185 -16.00 -6.76 -2.72
N PRO A 186 -15.24 -7.87 -2.53
CA PRO A 186 -14.64 -8.20 -1.24
C PRO A 186 -13.69 -7.12 -0.71
N VAL A 187 -12.93 -6.47 -1.59
CA VAL A 187 -11.98 -5.40 -1.20
C VAL A 187 -12.72 -4.12 -0.81
N LYS A 188 -13.77 -3.75 -1.55
CA LYS A 188 -14.66 -2.64 -1.17
C LYS A 188 -15.31 -2.90 0.19
N ALA A 189 -15.84 -4.11 0.39
CA ALA A 189 -16.44 -4.52 1.65
C ALA A 189 -15.44 -4.49 2.83
N LEU A 190 -14.18 -4.84 2.61
CA LEU A 190 -13.12 -4.76 3.62
C LEU A 190 -12.92 -3.32 4.10
N LEU A 191 -12.78 -2.38 3.17
CA LEU A 191 -12.62 -0.94 3.45
C LEU A 191 -13.86 -0.37 4.15
N ASP A 192 -15.04 -0.58 3.55
CA ASP A 192 -16.33 -0.07 4.06
C ASP A 192 -16.65 -0.60 5.45
N THR A 193 -16.36 -1.89 5.70
CA THR A 193 -16.58 -2.52 7.01
C THR A 193 -15.69 -1.89 8.06
N CYS A 194 -14.40 -1.67 7.79
CA CYS A 194 -13.52 -1.00 8.75
C CYS A 194 -13.99 0.42 9.04
N GLN A 195 -14.30 1.20 8.00
CA GLN A 195 -14.73 2.58 8.15
C GLN A 195 -16.03 2.70 8.97
N ARG A 196 -16.99 1.80 8.74
CA ARG A 196 -18.28 1.82 9.42
C ARG A 196 -18.25 1.25 10.84
N THR A 197 -17.51 0.16 11.06
CA THR A 197 -17.58 -0.61 12.33
C THR A 197 -16.47 -0.27 13.31
N ARG A 198 -15.34 0.26 12.83
CA ARG A 198 -14.17 0.65 13.64
C ARG A 198 -13.65 2.03 13.19
N PRO A 199 -14.46 3.09 13.26
CA PRO A 199 -14.12 4.41 12.74
C PRO A 199 -12.86 5.01 13.36
N GLU A 200 -12.56 4.68 14.61
CA GLU A 200 -11.32 5.08 15.29
C GLU A 200 -10.09 4.40 14.69
N VAL A 201 -10.17 3.12 14.33
CA VAL A 201 -9.07 2.42 13.63
C VAL A 201 -8.88 3.03 12.25
N TRP A 202 -9.97 3.26 11.52
CA TRP A 202 -9.93 3.89 10.20
C TRP A 202 -9.26 5.27 10.24
N LYS A 203 -9.65 6.12 11.20
CA LYS A 203 -9.08 7.45 11.38
C LYS A 203 -7.58 7.41 11.67
N GLU A 204 -7.15 6.56 12.59
CA GLU A 204 -5.73 6.46 12.95
C GLU A 204 -4.89 5.81 11.84
N LEU A 205 -5.49 4.90 11.05
CA LEU A 205 -4.89 4.32 9.84
C LEU A 205 -4.61 5.40 8.79
N GLU A 206 -5.63 6.19 8.44
CA GLU A 206 -5.47 7.32 7.50
C GLU A 206 -4.44 8.34 7.99
N ALA A 207 -4.48 8.67 9.28
CA ALA A 207 -3.54 9.61 9.89
C ALA A 207 -2.10 9.07 9.84
N GLY A 208 -1.90 7.79 10.16
CA GLY A 208 -0.60 7.12 10.10
C GLY A 208 -0.02 7.11 8.69
N ILE A 209 -0.84 6.77 7.68
CA ILE A 209 -0.45 6.80 6.26
C ILE A 209 -0.02 8.21 5.84
N LYS A 210 -0.87 9.22 6.08
CA LYS A 210 -0.60 10.61 5.69
C LYS A 210 0.68 11.13 6.37
N LYS A 211 0.86 10.82 7.66
CA LYS A 211 2.04 11.19 8.43
C LYS A 211 3.31 10.54 7.88
N ALA A 212 3.27 9.25 7.52
CA ALA A 212 4.43 8.53 7.00
C ALA A 212 4.87 9.05 5.63
N ILE A 213 3.92 9.31 4.74
CA ILE A 213 4.17 9.93 3.43
C ILE A 213 4.76 11.32 3.60
N ALA A 214 4.15 12.17 4.44
CA ALA A 214 4.62 13.54 4.67
C ALA A 214 6.04 13.58 5.25
N ALA A 215 6.38 12.64 6.15
CA ALA A 215 7.71 12.53 6.74
C ALA A 215 8.81 12.08 5.75
N ARG A 216 8.43 11.62 4.55
CA ARG A 216 9.35 11.24 3.46
C ARG A 216 9.43 12.28 2.35
N THR A 217 8.74 13.41 2.47
CA THR A 217 8.88 14.50 1.51
C THR A 217 10.26 15.14 1.69
N GLU A 218 11.07 15.16 0.64
CA GLU A 218 12.34 15.90 0.64
C GLU A 218 12.08 17.37 0.99
N ALA A 219 12.76 17.89 2.01
CA ALA A 219 12.81 19.32 2.22
C ALA A 219 13.71 19.93 1.14
N SER A 220 13.17 20.78 0.29
CA SER A 220 13.99 21.62 -0.58
C SER A 220 14.81 22.54 0.32
N HIS A 221 16.09 22.23 0.51
CA HIS A 221 17.07 23.23 0.93
C HIS A 221 17.19 24.24 -0.21
N THR A 222 16.28 25.21 -0.21
CA THR A 222 16.50 26.49 -0.90
C THR A 222 17.17 27.40 0.12
N ASP A 223 18.42 27.08 0.44
CA ASP A 223 19.33 28.08 1.00
C ASP A 223 19.66 29.01 -0.19
N LEU A 224 18.88 30.09 -0.29
CA LEU A 224 19.24 31.25 -1.10
C LEU A 224 20.39 31.94 -0.38
N ASP A 225 21.61 31.63 -0.80
CA ASP A 225 22.75 32.54 -0.70
C ASP A 225 22.79 33.48 -1.92
#